data_AF-A0A9C6WMV0-F1
#
_entry.id   AF-A0A9C6WMV0-F1
#
_cell.length_a   1.000
_cell.length_b   1.000
_cell.length_c   1.000
_cell.angle_alpha   90.00
_cell.angle_beta   90.00
_cell.angle_gamma   90.00
#
_symmetry.space_group_name_H-M   'P 1'
#
loop_
_entity.id
_entity.type
_entity.pdbx_description
1 polymer ?
#
loop_
_entity_poly.entity_id
_entity_poly.type
_entity_poly.pdbx_seq_one_letter_code
_entity_poly.pdbx_strand_id
1 'polypeptide(L)'
;MVLHDVDGEKVYATGGQIHVPIYVTGIVKVSNAEIAVLDNDLGSIETQKTLNLAGNDIVSLSANHLQKFRFSFQLTTPRGHAFKPHQAFLKLKHLKHETKYEHIFVVGNAGKKFEIVLVKRTLSYGHLAILNKSIDIIIINY
;
A
#
# COMPACT_ATOMS: atom_id res chain seq x y z
N MET A 1 0.62 -1.53 -55.14
CA MET A 1 1.28 -2.35 -54.10
C MET A 1 1.75 -1.37 -53.04
N VAL A 2 0.80 -0.84 -52.25
CA VAL A 2 0.39 -1.27 -50.89
C VAL A 2 1.53 -1.17 -49.89
N LEU A 3 1.26 -0.34 -48.87
CA LEU A 3 2.16 0.26 -47.88
C LEU A 3 2.79 -0.71 -46.89
N HIS A 4 4.04 -0.38 -46.53
CA HIS A 4 4.69 -0.35 -45.21
C HIS A 4 4.22 -1.28 -44.07
N ASP A 5 5.22 -2.04 -43.63
CA ASP A 5 5.69 -2.24 -42.24
C ASP A 5 4.81 -3.08 -41.30
N VAL A 6 5.21 -4.36 -41.14
CA VAL A 6 4.70 -5.27 -40.11
C VAL A 6 5.89 -5.71 -39.26
N ASP A 7 5.76 -5.47 -37.97
CA ASP A 7 6.56 -6.01 -36.86
C ASP A 7 8.05 -5.65 -36.82
N GLY A 8 8.30 -4.41 -36.40
CA GLY A 8 9.41 -4.17 -35.48
C GLY A 8 9.13 -4.85 -34.14
N GLU A 9 9.39 -6.17 -34.06
CA GLU A 9 9.50 -6.88 -32.78
C GLU A 9 10.45 -6.07 -31.89
N LYS A 10 9.91 -5.48 -30.82
CA LYS A 10 10.71 -4.86 -29.78
C LYS A 10 11.45 -5.97 -29.04
N VAL A 11 12.61 -6.34 -29.56
CA VAL A 11 13.58 -7.19 -28.86
C VAL A 11 14.11 -6.39 -27.68
N TYR A 12 13.42 -6.47 -26.55
CA TYR A 12 13.99 -6.10 -25.26
C TYR A 12 15.09 -7.11 -24.97
N ALA A 13 16.31 -6.64 -24.73
CA ALA A 13 17.39 -7.49 -24.25
C ALA A 13 16.90 -8.19 -22.96
N THR A 14 16.73 -9.51 -22.99
CA THR A 14 16.47 -10.30 -21.81
C THR A 14 17.71 -10.21 -20.93
N GLY A 15 17.70 -9.24 -20.00
CA GLY A 15 18.76 -9.03 -19.02
C GLY A 15 19.05 -10.35 -18.29
N GLY A 16 20.33 -10.65 -18.13
CA GLY A 16 20.83 -11.91 -17.58
C GLY A 16 20.09 -12.32 -16.30
N GLN A 17 19.85 -13.62 -16.18
CA GLN A 17 19.18 -14.22 -15.03
C GLN A 17 20.03 -14.00 -13.77
N ILE A 18 19.71 -12.97 -12.99
CA ILE A 18 20.40 -12.67 -11.73
C ILE A 18 19.88 -13.63 -10.67
N HIS A 19 20.70 -14.61 -10.27
CA HIS A 19 20.45 -15.42 -9.08
C HIS A 19 20.74 -14.57 -7.83
N VAL A 20 19.74 -13.83 -7.35
CA VAL A 20 19.83 -13.14 -6.05
C VAL A 20 19.44 -14.14 -4.97
N PRO A 21 20.34 -14.55 -4.05
CA PRO A 21 19.97 -15.40 -2.94
C PRO A 21 18.96 -14.68 -2.03
N ILE A 22 17.80 -15.30 -1.82
CA ILE A 22 16.77 -14.80 -0.90
C ILE A 22 17.07 -15.35 0.49
N TYR A 23 17.52 -14.49 1.40
CA TYR A 23 17.71 -14.84 2.81
C TYR A 23 16.46 -14.47 3.61
N VAL A 24 15.80 -15.46 4.21
CA VAL A 24 14.72 -15.22 5.18
C VAL A 24 15.37 -14.95 6.53
N THR A 25 15.56 -13.69 6.88
CA THR A 25 16.30 -13.26 8.09
C THR A 25 15.46 -13.21 9.36
N GLY A 26 14.14 -13.40 9.27
CA GLY A 26 13.26 -13.51 10.45
C GLY A 26 11.78 -13.33 10.15
N ILE A 27 10.94 -13.67 11.14
CA ILE A 27 9.49 -13.44 11.12
C ILE A 27 9.23 -12.05 11.68
N VAL A 28 8.47 -11.22 10.97
CA VAL A 28 8.01 -9.91 11.45
C VAL A 28 6.50 -9.97 11.64
N LYS A 29 6.02 -9.47 12.79
CA LYS A 29 4.60 -9.36 13.08
C LYS A 29 4.12 -7.94 12.76
N VAL A 30 3.04 -7.85 11.99
CA VAL A 30 2.27 -6.61 11.85
C VAL A 30 1.23 -6.55 12.95
N SER A 31 1.13 -5.42 13.65
CA SER A 31 0.16 -5.20 14.71
C SER A 31 -0.41 -3.79 14.65
N ASN A 32 -1.55 -3.57 15.33
CA ASN A 32 -2.19 -2.26 15.47
C ASN A 32 -2.39 -1.56 14.11
N ALA A 33 -2.82 -2.35 13.12
CA ALA A 33 -3.14 -1.83 11.80
C ALA A 33 -4.48 -1.10 11.88
N GLU A 34 -4.49 0.15 11.42
CA GLU A 34 -5.63 1.05 11.56
C GLU A 34 -5.76 1.92 10.32
N ILE A 35 -6.99 2.29 10.02
CA ILE A 35 -7.29 3.32 9.04
C ILE A 35 -8.21 4.37 9.67
N ALA A 36 -7.87 5.63 9.45
CA ALA A 36 -8.62 6.77 9.95
C ALA A 36 -8.97 7.76 8.83
N VAL A 37 -10.08 8.48 9.00
CA VAL A 37 -10.44 9.67 8.24
C VAL A 37 -10.06 10.89 9.09
N LEU A 38 -9.19 11.73 8.56
CA LEU A 38 -8.72 12.96 9.18
C LEU A 38 -9.41 14.15 8.53
N ASP A 39 -9.85 15.09 9.37
CA ASP A 39 -10.26 16.42 8.92
C ASP A 39 -9.01 17.26 8.60
N ASN A 40 -9.04 17.99 7.49
CA ASN A 40 -7.90 18.79 7.02
C ASN A 40 -7.66 20.06 7.84
N ASP A 41 -8.67 20.57 8.55
CA ASP A 41 -8.54 21.85 9.26
C ASP A 41 -7.95 21.69 10.67
N LEU A 42 -8.17 20.54 11.31
CA LEU A 42 -7.79 20.32 12.71
C LEU A 42 -6.90 19.09 12.93
N GLY A 43 -6.66 18.27 11.89
CA GLY A 43 -5.98 16.99 12.04
C GLY A 43 -6.71 16.02 12.98
N SER A 44 -7.96 16.33 13.34
CA SER A 44 -8.79 15.53 14.21
C SER A 44 -9.23 14.26 13.50
N ILE A 45 -9.32 13.19 14.27
CA ILE A 45 -9.77 11.89 13.79
C ILE A 45 -11.31 11.93 13.82
N GLU A 46 -11.94 11.95 12.65
CA GLU A 46 -13.40 11.88 12.56
C GLU A 46 -13.88 10.43 12.70
N THR A 47 -13.19 9.51 12.04
CA THR A 47 -13.52 8.07 12.08
C THR A 47 -12.24 7.26 12.10
N GLN A 48 -12.19 6.19 12.91
CA GLN A 48 -11.07 5.25 12.97
C GLN A 48 -11.60 3.82 13.01
N LYS A 49 -10.99 2.93 12.22
CA LYS A 49 -11.28 1.49 12.21
C LYS A 49 -9.99 0.70 12.31
N THR A 50 -10.01 -0.34 13.14
CA THR A 50 -8.92 -1.33 13.19
C THR A 50 -9.03 -2.24 11.96
N LEU A 51 -7.88 -2.63 11.41
CA LEU A 51 -7.78 -3.51 10.26
C LEU A 51 -7.24 -4.86 10.68
N ASN A 52 -7.97 -5.91 10.34
CA ASN A 52 -7.44 -7.27 10.40
C ASN A 52 -6.79 -7.63 9.07
N LEU A 53 -5.47 -7.43 8.99
CA LEU A 53 -4.70 -7.70 7.76
C LEU A 53 -4.54 -9.21 7.47
N ALA A 54 -4.83 -10.08 8.43
CA ALA A 54 -4.79 -11.53 8.26
C ALA A 54 -6.17 -12.13 7.89
N GLY A 55 -7.24 -11.33 7.98
CA GLY A 55 -8.60 -11.73 7.68
C GLY A 55 -9.10 -11.21 6.34
N ASN A 56 -10.30 -11.65 5.94
CA ASN A 56 -11.02 -11.15 4.77
C ASN A 56 -11.85 -9.90 5.10
N ASP A 57 -11.43 -9.09 6.08
CA ASP A 57 -12.21 -7.94 6.53
C ASP A 57 -12.27 -6.87 5.45
N ILE A 58 -13.48 -6.66 4.91
CA ILE A 58 -13.76 -5.60 3.95
C ILE A 58 -14.08 -4.34 4.74
N VAL A 59 -13.05 -3.57 5.07
CA VAL A 59 -13.24 -2.26 5.70
C VAL A 59 -13.49 -1.21 4.65
N SER A 60 -14.73 -0.69 4.60
CA SER A 60 -15.10 0.44 3.76
C SER A 60 -15.13 1.74 4.57
N LEU A 61 -14.45 2.76 4.04
CA LEU A 61 -14.45 4.13 4.52
C LEU A 61 -14.50 5.08 3.33
N SER A 62 -15.13 6.24 3.54
CA SER A 62 -15.24 7.32 2.56
C SER A 62 -14.67 8.61 3.14
N ALA A 63 -14.04 9.40 2.28
CA ALA A 63 -13.57 10.74 2.60
C ALA A 63 -14.08 11.73 1.54
N ASN A 64 -14.44 12.93 1.97
CA ASN A 64 -14.76 14.04 1.07
C ASN A 64 -13.47 14.69 0.52
N HIS A 65 -13.58 15.82 -0.17
CA HIS A 65 -12.42 16.51 -0.77
C HIS A 65 -11.56 17.29 0.24
N LEU A 66 -12.11 17.54 1.43
CA LEU A 66 -11.45 18.17 2.58
C LEU A 66 -10.94 17.14 3.60
N GLN A 67 -11.10 15.84 3.33
CA GLN A 67 -10.70 14.79 4.26
C GLN A 67 -9.55 13.95 3.70
N LYS A 68 -8.75 13.40 4.61
CA LYS A 68 -7.59 12.57 4.28
C LYS A 68 -7.74 11.21 4.92
N PHE A 69 -7.26 10.17 4.25
CA PHE A 69 -7.11 8.86 4.86
C PHE A 69 -5.74 8.75 5.51
N ARG A 70 -5.69 8.27 6.74
CA ARG A 70 -4.45 7.88 7.40
C ARG A 70 -4.45 6.38 7.59
N PHE A 71 -3.50 5.71 6.97
CA PHE A 71 -3.23 4.29 7.24
C PHE A 71 -2.02 4.20 8.16
N SER A 72 -2.09 3.30 9.13
CA SER A 72 -0.99 3.12 10.06
C SER A 72 -0.91 1.70 10.62
N PHE A 73 0.30 1.28 10.99
CA PHE A 73 0.56 -0.04 11.55
C PHE A 73 1.87 -0.04 12.33
N GLN A 74 2.16 -1.13 13.03
CA GLN A 74 3.43 -1.33 13.73
C GLN A 74 4.08 -2.63 13.24
N LEU A 75 5.40 -2.63 13.17
CA LEU A 75 6.20 -3.82 12.92
C LEU A 75 6.92 -4.20 14.19
N THR A 76 6.76 -5.45 14.61
CA THR A 76 7.41 -6.00 15.79
C THR A 76 8.08 -7.32 15.48
N THR A 77 9.20 -7.57 16.14
CA THR A 77 9.79 -8.91 16.20
C THR A 77 8.86 -9.85 16.99
N PRO A 78 8.98 -11.18 16.86
CA PRO A 78 8.15 -12.12 17.61
C PRO A 78 8.31 -11.98 19.14
N ARG A 79 9.43 -11.37 19.58
CA ARG A 79 9.73 -11.07 20.99
C ARG A 79 9.15 -9.73 21.46
N GLY A 80 8.40 -9.02 20.62
CA GLY A 80 7.73 -7.75 20.97
C GLY A 80 8.58 -6.49 20.80
N HIS A 81 9.83 -6.60 20.36
CA HIS A 81 10.66 -5.42 20.07
C HIS A 81 10.23 -4.74 18.77
N ALA A 82 10.31 -3.41 18.71
CA ALA A 82 10.04 -2.65 17.50
C ALA A 82 11.01 -3.07 16.38
N PHE A 83 10.45 -3.41 15.22
CA PHE A 83 11.21 -3.78 14.04
C PHE A 83 11.33 -2.56 13.10
N LYS A 84 12.55 -2.28 12.65
CA LYS A 84 12.86 -1.15 11.78
C LYS A 84 13.43 -1.67 10.46
N PRO A 85 12.60 -1.87 9.43
CA PRO A 85 13.09 -2.22 8.11
C PRO A 85 13.84 -1.04 7.47
N HIS A 86 14.62 -1.35 6.43
CA HIS A 86 15.18 -0.31 5.59
C HIS A 86 14.07 0.49 4.90
N GLN A 87 13.05 -0.21 4.37
CA GLN A 87 11.90 0.42 3.75
C GLN A 87 10.63 -0.40 3.94
N ALA A 88 9.49 0.28 4.02
CA ALA A 88 8.17 -0.33 4.02
C ALA A 88 7.28 0.36 2.98
N PHE A 89 6.43 -0.43 2.32
CA PHE A 89 5.49 0.06 1.33
C PHE A 89 4.07 -0.42 1.61
N LEU A 90 3.11 0.43 1.27
CA LEU A 90 1.70 0.11 1.23
C LEU A 90 1.31 -0.17 -0.21
N LYS A 91 0.84 -1.38 -0.49
CA LYS A 91 0.29 -1.75 -1.79
C LYS A 91 -1.22 -1.86 -1.70
N LEU A 92 -1.91 -1.08 -2.53
CA LEU A 92 -3.36 -1.09 -2.65
C LEU A 92 -3.76 -1.74 -3.98
N LYS A 93 -4.54 -2.82 -3.89
CA LYS A 93 -5.05 -3.57 -5.05
C LYS A 93 -6.54 -3.30 -5.27
N HIS A 94 -6.91 -2.87 -6.48
CA HIS A 94 -8.32 -2.69 -6.83
C HIS A 94 -8.96 -4.06 -7.12
N LEU A 95 -9.89 -4.51 -6.28
CA LEU A 95 -10.49 -5.85 -6.36
C LEU A 95 -11.83 -5.91 -7.12
N LYS A 96 -12.42 -4.76 -7.48
CA LYS A 96 -13.85 -4.69 -7.90
C LYS A 96 -14.13 -4.23 -9.33
N HIS A 97 -13.13 -4.04 -10.18
CA HIS A 97 -13.37 -3.62 -11.56
C HIS A 97 -12.41 -4.33 -12.51
N GLU A 98 -12.80 -4.54 -13.77
CA GLU A 98 -12.04 -5.24 -14.83
C GLU A 98 -10.61 -4.71 -15.03
N THR A 99 -10.30 -3.56 -14.46
CA THR A 99 -8.99 -2.93 -14.46
C THR A 99 -8.18 -3.26 -13.19
N LYS A 100 -7.16 -4.10 -13.33
CA LYS A 100 -6.20 -4.46 -12.28
C LYS A 100 -5.14 -3.37 -12.09
N TYR A 101 -5.51 -2.23 -11.51
CA TYR A 101 -4.52 -1.22 -11.11
C TYR A 101 -4.03 -1.45 -9.68
N GLU A 102 -2.72 -1.40 -9.52
CA GLU A 102 -2.04 -1.47 -8.23
C GLU A 102 -1.32 -0.15 -7.98
N HIS A 103 -1.44 0.37 -6.75
CA HIS A 103 -0.68 1.53 -6.32
C HIS A 103 0.23 1.15 -5.17
N ILE A 104 1.52 1.48 -5.28
CA ILE A 104 2.52 1.22 -4.25
C ILE A 104 3.01 2.56 -3.72
N PHE A 105 2.96 2.73 -2.40
CA PHE A 105 3.37 3.94 -1.73
C PHE A 105 4.46 3.63 -0.70
N VAL A 106 5.48 4.48 -0.63
CA VAL A 106 6.46 4.43 0.48
C VAL A 106 5.76 4.88 1.75
N VAL A 107 5.94 4.13 2.84
CA VAL A 107 5.34 4.46 4.14
C VAL A 107 6.38 5.12 5.03
N GLY A 108 6.01 6.22 5.68
CA GLY A 108 6.86 6.92 6.64
C GLY A 108 6.98 6.14 7.96
N ASN A 109 8.10 6.31 8.65
CA ASN A 109 8.33 5.75 9.98
C ASN A 109 8.30 6.85 11.05
N ALA A 110 7.24 6.88 11.86
CA ALA A 110 7.11 7.70 13.06
C ALA A 110 7.52 6.89 14.31
N GLY A 111 8.78 6.48 14.36
CA GLY A 111 9.40 5.78 15.49
C GLY A 111 9.05 4.30 15.59
N LYS A 112 7.93 3.98 16.27
CA LYS A 112 7.41 2.59 16.41
C LYS A 112 6.22 2.33 15.47
N LYS A 113 5.65 3.38 14.87
CA LYS A 113 4.45 3.35 14.06
C LYS A 113 4.79 3.79 12.63
N PHE A 114 4.37 2.99 11.67
CA PHE A 114 4.43 3.32 10.26
C PHE A 114 3.13 4.03 9.88
N GLU A 115 3.25 5.09 9.08
CA GLU A 115 2.12 5.92 8.72
C GLU A 115 2.23 6.46 7.29
N ILE A 116 1.08 6.52 6.63
CA ILE A 116 0.91 7.27 5.39
C ILE A 116 -0.44 7.98 5.39
N VAL A 117 -0.43 9.22 4.89
CA VAL A 117 -1.63 10.02 4.68
C VAL A 117 -1.90 10.15 3.19
N LEU A 118 -3.09 9.73 2.76
CA LEU A 118 -3.54 9.70 1.37
C LEU A 118 -4.73 10.63 1.19
N VAL A 119 -4.71 11.46 0.15
CA VAL A 119 -5.86 12.28 -0.23
C VAL A 119 -6.79 11.50 -1.17
N LYS A 120 -8.06 11.89 -1.23
CA LYS A 120 -9.08 11.30 -2.13
C LYS A 120 -8.59 11.13 -3.58
N ARG A 121 -7.90 12.12 -4.13
CA ARG A 121 -7.34 12.09 -5.51
C ARG A 121 -6.35 10.95 -5.74
N THR A 122 -5.68 10.50 -4.69
CA THR A 122 -4.70 9.40 -4.76
C THR A 122 -5.38 8.03 -4.81
N LEU A 123 -6.63 7.94 -4.34
CA LEU A 123 -7.34 6.66 -4.19
C LEU A 123 -8.45 6.44 -5.22
N SER A 124 -8.86 7.49 -5.93
CA SER A 124 -10.09 7.53 -6.73
C SER A 124 -9.86 7.99 -8.16
N TYR A 125 -10.48 7.27 -9.11
CA TYR A 125 -10.75 7.71 -10.48
C TYR A 125 -12.19 8.32 -10.60
N GLY A 126 -12.73 8.92 -9.53
CA GLY A 126 -14.11 9.45 -9.49
C GLY A 126 -14.49 10.25 -8.23
N HIS A 127 -15.79 10.58 -8.09
CA HIS A 127 -16.30 11.56 -7.13
C HIS A 127 -16.42 11.06 -5.67
N LEU A 128 -16.12 9.80 -5.35
CA LEU A 128 -16.11 9.26 -3.98
C LEU A 128 -14.96 8.24 -3.83
N ALA A 129 -14.01 8.49 -2.92
CA ALA A 129 -13.00 7.48 -2.59
C ALA A 129 -13.59 6.53 -1.56
N ILE A 130 -14.05 5.36 -2.01
CA ILE A 130 -14.38 4.25 -1.12
C ILE A 130 -13.16 3.34 -1.10
N LEU A 131 -12.52 3.18 0.06
CA LEU A 131 -11.49 2.16 0.17
C LEU A 131 -12.17 0.79 0.31
N ASN A 132 -12.26 0.06 -0.79
CA ASN A 132 -12.65 -1.35 -0.82
C ASN A 132 -11.57 -2.12 -1.60
N LYS A 133 -10.36 -2.07 -1.07
CA LYS A 133 -9.13 -2.56 -1.71
C LYS A 133 -8.45 -3.57 -0.81
N SER A 134 -7.80 -4.57 -1.40
CA SER A 134 -6.86 -5.41 -0.66
C SER A 134 -5.63 -4.58 -0.35
N ILE A 135 -5.17 -4.71 0.89
CA ILE A 135 -4.03 -3.97 1.43
C ILE A 135 -2.93 -4.99 1.70
N ASP A 136 -1.80 -4.83 1.02
CA ASP A 136 -0.58 -5.59 1.33
C ASP A 136 0.48 -4.63 1.89
N ILE A 137 1.26 -5.12 2.85
CA ILE A 137 2.44 -4.45 3.36
C ILE A 137 3.68 -5.16 2.82
N ILE A 138 4.53 -4.42 2.14
CA ILE A 138 5.79 -4.92 1.58
C ILE A 138 6.92 -4.36 2.43
N ILE A 139 7.81 -5.23 2.90
CA ILE A 139 8.93 -4.88 3.77
C ILE A 139 10.23 -5.22 3.03
N ILE A 140 11.14 -4.25 2.93
CA ILE A 140 12.49 -4.45 2.39
C ILE A 140 13.49 -4.35 3.54
N ASN A 141 14.28 -5.41 3.69
CA ASN A 141 15.41 -5.52 4.61
C ASN A 141 16.64 -5.96 3.79
N TYR A 142 17.81 -5.46 4.15
CA TYR A 142 19.10 -5.91 3.61
C TYR A 142 19.88 -6.66 4.69
#